data_AF-A0A255YJG7-F1
#
_entry.id   AF-A0A255YJG7-F1
#
_cell.length_a   1.000
_cell.length_b   1.000
_cell.length_c   1.000
_cell.angle_alpha   90.00
_cell.angle_beta   90.00
_cell.angle_gamma   90.00
#
_symmetry.space_group_name_H-M   'P 1'
#
loop_
_entity.id
_entity.type
_entity.pdbx_description
1 polymer ?
#
loop_
_entity_poly.entity_id
_entity_poly.type
_entity_poly.pdbx_seq_one_letter_code
_entity_poly.pdbx_strand_id
1 'polypeptide(L)'
;MFNRLIALPFAIAAAATFVGAAAAPANAAEVSCKATPAQIRTLAATKGGEEAGKAIKLVATGEKLCEADAKFEAGKKFAAAAKLLGTELAALPTAVAGQ
;
A
#
# COMPACT_ATOMS: atom_id res chain seq x y z
N MET A 1 26.61 6.31 46.10
CA MET A 1 27.10 6.82 44.80
C MET A 1 25.89 6.93 43.87
N PHE A 2 25.36 8.15 43.72
CA PHE A 2 24.16 8.46 42.95
C PHE A 2 24.52 8.68 41.48
N ASN A 3 24.05 7.81 40.58
CA ASN A 3 24.29 7.96 39.15
C ASN A 3 23.08 8.62 38.44
N ARG A 4 23.20 9.93 38.30
CA ARG A 4 22.82 10.78 37.15
C ARG A 4 21.55 10.42 36.36
N LEU A 5 20.44 10.99 36.83
CA LEU A 5 19.31 11.46 36.02
C LEU A 5 19.73 12.70 35.22
N ILE A 6 19.92 12.61 33.89
CA ILE A 6 19.91 13.78 33.00
C ILE A 6 19.29 13.41 31.63
N ALA A 7 18.20 14.12 31.33
CA ALA A 7 17.68 14.56 30.03
C ALA A 7 17.27 13.51 29.00
N LEU A 8 15.99 13.49 28.63
CA LEU A 8 15.47 14.36 27.57
C LEU A 8 13.97 14.07 27.34
N PRO A 9 13.03 14.98 27.65
CA PRO A 9 11.66 14.82 27.18
C PRO A 9 11.64 15.34 25.74
N PHE A 10 11.74 14.44 24.75
CA PHE A 10 11.34 14.81 23.39
C PHE A 10 9.81 14.87 23.35
N ALA A 11 9.29 16.05 23.70
CA ALA A 11 7.98 16.50 23.29
C ALA A 11 8.01 16.72 21.78
N ILE A 12 7.49 15.77 21.01
CA ILE A 12 7.08 16.03 19.63
C ILE A 12 5.56 16.13 19.65
N ALA A 13 5.10 17.38 19.74
CA ALA A 13 3.76 17.77 19.38
C ALA A 13 3.57 17.50 17.88
N ALA A 14 3.07 16.33 17.52
CA ALA A 14 2.48 16.12 16.22
C ALA A 14 1.08 16.76 16.26
N ALA A 15 0.99 17.97 15.71
CA ALA A 15 -0.25 18.68 15.51
C ALA A 15 -1.23 17.80 14.72
N ALA A 16 -2.18 17.20 15.42
CA ALA A 16 -3.36 16.59 14.83
C ALA A 16 -4.29 17.71 14.34
N THR A 17 -3.90 18.40 13.27
CA THR A 17 -4.81 19.21 12.48
C THR A 17 -5.65 18.26 11.63
N PHE A 18 -6.71 17.74 12.25
CA PHE A 18 -7.81 17.07 11.56
C PHE A 18 -8.52 18.09 10.67
N VAL A 19 -8.01 18.26 9.46
CA VAL A 19 -8.71 18.95 8.38
C VAL A 19 -8.99 17.91 7.31
N GLY A 20 -10.29 17.63 7.11
CA GLY A 20 -10.78 16.88 5.97
C GLY A 20 -11.16 15.44 6.28
N ALA A 21 -12.21 15.24 7.07
CA ALA A 21 -13.17 14.19 6.76
C ALA A 21 -13.86 14.58 5.44
N ALA A 22 -13.13 14.47 4.33
CA ALA A 22 -13.75 14.45 3.02
C ALA A 22 -14.52 13.14 2.96
N ALA A 23 -15.84 13.25 2.94
CA ALA A 23 -16.73 12.17 2.54
C ALA A 23 -16.35 11.77 1.11
N ALA A 24 -15.31 10.95 0.97
CA ALA A 24 -15.01 10.28 -0.27
C ALA A 24 -16.14 9.27 -0.49
N PRO A 25 -16.74 9.21 -1.69
CA PRO A 25 -17.68 8.16 -2.02
C PRO A 25 -17.05 6.81 -1.70
N ALA A 26 -17.86 5.79 -1.47
CA ALA A 26 -17.43 4.40 -1.39
C ALA A 26 -16.78 3.98 -2.73
N ASN A 27 -15.56 4.47 -2.96
CA ASN A 27 -14.74 4.18 -4.11
C ASN A 27 -14.10 2.84 -3.81
N ALA A 28 -14.19 1.94 -4.79
CA ALA A 28 -13.30 0.80 -4.89
C ALA A 28 -11.90 1.24 -4.44
N ALA A 29 -11.34 0.56 -3.44
CA ALA A 29 -10.09 0.92 -2.77
C ALA A 29 -9.13 1.60 -3.76
N GLU A 30 -8.94 2.91 -3.60
CA GLU A 30 -8.31 3.74 -4.62
C GLU A 30 -6.90 3.20 -4.89
N VAL A 31 -6.69 2.66 -6.09
CA VAL A 31 -5.48 1.90 -6.38
C VAL A 31 -4.39 2.86 -6.81
N SER A 32 -3.36 2.97 -5.99
CA SER A 32 -2.17 3.75 -6.34
C SER A 32 -1.35 2.97 -7.37
N CYS A 33 -1.32 3.48 -8.59
CA CYS A 33 -0.51 2.95 -9.69
C CYS A 33 1.00 2.87 -9.41
N LYS A 34 1.47 3.49 -8.32
CA LYS A 34 2.87 3.42 -7.88
C LYS A 34 3.04 2.58 -6.61
N ALA A 35 2.21 2.79 -5.59
CA ALA A 35 2.39 2.12 -4.30
C ALA A 35 1.87 0.69 -4.28
N THR A 36 0.72 0.43 -4.91
CA THR A 36 0.08 -0.89 -4.91
C THR A 36 0.94 -1.96 -5.59
N PRO A 37 1.55 -1.73 -6.77
CA PRO A 37 2.52 -2.67 -7.36
C PRO A 37 3.66 -3.03 -6.42
N ALA A 38 4.25 -2.04 -5.74
CA ALA A 38 5.38 -2.25 -4.85
C ALA A 38 5.01 -3.13 -3.65
N GLN A 39 3.84 -2.91 -3.06
CA GLN A 39 3.34 -3.71 -1.94
C GLN A 39 3.08 -5.16 -2.34
N ILE A 40 2.46 -5.38 -3.51
CA ILE A 40 2.21 -6.73 -4.02
C ILE A 40 3.52 -7.45 -4.30
N ARG A 41 4.53 -6.75 -4.87
CA ARG A 41 5.87 -7.33 -5.07
C ARG A 41 6.54 -7.74 -3.77
N THR A 42 6.48 -6.89 -2.75
CA THR A 42 7.03 -7.22 -1.42
C THR A 42 6.33 -8.45 -0.85
N LEU A 43 5.00 -8.52 -0.93
CA LEU A 43 4.23 -9.67 -0.45
C LEU A 43 4.56 -10.94 -1.26
N ALA A 44 4.70 -10.82 -2.57
CA ALA A 44 5.09 -11.93 -3.45
C ALA A 44 6.49 -12.45 -3.14
N ALA A 45 7.44 -11.56 -2.85
CA ALA A 45 8.79 -11.93 -2.44
C ALA A 45 8.79 -12.71 -1.11
N THR A 46 7.95 -12.31 -0.15
CA THR A 46 7.79 -13.02 1.13
C THR A 46 7.11 -14.38 0.97
N LYS A 47 6.08 -14.48 0.11
CA LYS A 47 5.32 -15.72 -0.12
C LYS A 47 6.11 -16.75 -0.94
N GLY A 48 6.80 -16.29 -1.99
CA GLY A 48 7.49 -17.17 -2.94
C GLY A 48 6.56 -18.12 -3.70
N GLY A 49 7.15 -19.04 -4.46
CA GLY A 49 6.42 -20.08 -5.18
C GLY A 49 5.76 -19.63 -6.49
N GLU A 50 5.01 -20.55 -7.11
CA GLU A 50 4.40 -20.35 -8.43
C GLU A 50 3.33 -19.25 -8.44
N GLU A 51 2.55 -19.14 -7.37
CA GLU A 51 1.50 -18.12 -7.22
C GLU A 51 2.11 -16.71 -7.10
N ALA A 52 3.25 -16.56 -6.43
CA ALA A 52 4.00 -15.30 -6.42
C ALA A 52 4.46 -14.91 -7.83
N GLY A 53 4.99 -15.85 -8.62
CA GLY A 53 5.36 -15.60 -10.00
C GLY A 53 4.18 -15.14 -10.87
N LYS A 54 3.00 -15.74 -10.68
CA LYS A 54 1.75 -15.33 -11.36
C LYS A 54 1.27 -13.95 -10.88
N ALA A 55 1.35 -13.66 -9.58
CA ALA A 55 1.02 -12.35 -9.02
C ALA A 55 1.90 -11.24 -9.61
N ILE A 56 3.21 -11.47 -9.76
CA ILE A 56 4.15 -10.51 -10.36
C ILE A 56 3.77 -10.20 -11.83
N LYS A 57 3.35 -11.20 -12.62
CA LYS A 57 2.90 -10.98 -14.00
C LYS A 57 1.63 -10.11 -14.06
N LEU A 58 0.71 -10.32 -13.12
CA LEU A 58 -0.50 -9.50 -13.00
C LEU A 58 -0.17 -8.07 -12.59
N VAL A 59 0.80 -7.88 -11.69
CA VAL A 59 1.31 -6.55 -11.33
C VAL A 59 1.87 -5.81 -12.54
N ALA A 60 2.73 -6.47 -13.33
CA ALA A 60 3.28 -5.86 -14.55
C ALA A 60 2.20 -5.49 -15.58
N THR A 61 1.13 -6.29 -15.67
CA THR A 61 -0.02 -5.96 -16.53
C THR A 61 -0.79 -4.76 -15.97
N GLY A 62 -0.99 -4.70 -14.65
CA GLY A 62 -1.64 -3.59 -13.98
C GLY A 62 -0.88 -2.27 -14.15
N GLU A 63 0.44 -2.32 -14.12
CA GLU A 63 1.28 -1.13 -14.36
C GLU A 63 1.14 -0.59 -15.78
N LYS A 64 1.11 -1.46 -16.80
CA LYS A 64 0.84 -1.02 -18.19
C LYS A 64 -0.54 -0.39 -18.33
N LEU A 65 -1.54 -0.90 -17.62
CA LEU A 65 -2.88 -0.31 -17.60
C LEU A 65 -2.88 1.05 -16.90
N CYS A 66 -2.09 1.21 -15.84
CA CYS A 66 -1.86 2.49 -15.20
C CYS A 66 -1.18 3.52 -16.12
N GLU A 67 -0.19 3.11 -16.91
CA GLU A 67 0.45 3.95 -17.94
C GLU A 67 -0.54 4.38 -19.03
N ALA A 68 -1.57 3.56 -19.29
CA ALA A 68 -2.66 3.86 -20.22
C ALA A 68 -3.86 4.59 -19.55
N ASP A 69 -3.70 5.11 -18.33
CA ASP A 69 -4.76 5.75 -17.53
C ASP A 69 -5.99 4.86 -17.21
N ALA A 70 -5.90 3.55 -17.46
CA ALA A 70 -6.93 2.54 -17.18
C ALA A 70 -6.84 2.05 -15.72
N LYS A 71 -7.00 2.97 -14.76
CA LYS A 71 -6.79 2.72 -13.31
C LYS A 71 -7.74 1.67 -12.74
N PHE A 72 -8.98 1.60 -13.24
CA PHE A 72 -9.97 0.61 -12.78
C PHE A 72 -9.57 -0.81 -13.18
N GLU A 73 -9.17 -1.00 -14.43
CA GLU A 73 -8.68 -2.26 -14.99
C GLU A 73 -7.38 -2.68 -14.32
N ALA A 74 -6.49 -1.73 -14.05
CA ALA A 74 -5.27 -1.96 -13.27
C ALA A 74 -5.61 -2.48 -11.87
N GLY A 75 -6.56 -1.84 -11.19
CA GLY A 75 -7.06 -2.28 -9.89
C GLY A 75 -7.57 -3.72 -9.89
N LYS A 76 -8.28 -4.14 -10.94
CA LYS A 76 -8.71 -5.55 -11.09
C LYS A 76 -7.53 -6.52 -11.19
N LYS A 77 -6.46 -6.15 -11.90
CA LYS A 77 -5.23 -6.96 -11.98
C LYS A 77 -4.51 -7.05 -10.64
N PHE A 78 -4.41 -5.93 -9.93
CA PHE A 78 -3.80 -5.89 -8.60
C PHE A 78 -4.62 -6.69 -7.57
N ALA A 79 -5.95 -6.65 -7.64
CA ALA A 79 -6.82 -7.47 -6.80
C ALA A 79 -6.66 -8.97 -7.07
N ALA A 80 -6.55 -9.36 -8.34
CA ALA A 80 -6.26 -10.76 -8.69
C ALA A 80 -4.88 -11.20 -8.19
N ALA A 81 -3.86 -10.32 -8.29
CA ALA A 81 -2.54 -10.59 -7.76
C ALA A 81 -2.54 -10.77 -6.23
N ALA A 82 -3.24 -9.88 -5.50
CA ALA A 82 -3.41 -10.00 -4.06
C ALA A 82 -4.08 -11.33 -3.66
N LYS A 83 -5.13 -11.74 -4.39
CA LYS A 83 -5.82 -13.02 -4.15
C LYS A 83 -4.92 -14.23 -4.32
N LEU A 84 -4.05 -14.24 -5.34
CA LEU A 84 -3.05 -15.30 -5.52
C LEU A 84 -2.04 -15.35 -4.37
N LEU A 85 -1.79 -14.21 -3.71
CA LEU A 85 -0.95 -14.15 -2.52
C LEU A 85 -1.72 -14.47 -1.24
N GLY A 86 -3.00 -14.87 -1.33
CA GLY A 86 -3.85 -15.20 -0.19
C GLY A 86 -4.25 -13.98 0.64
N THR A 87 -4.39 -12.82 0.01
CA THR A 87 -4.89 -11.59 0.66
C THR A 87 -5.88 -10.86 -0.25
N GLU A 88 -6.48 -9.79 0.27
CA GLU A 88 -7.34 -8.91 -0.50
C GLU A 88 -6.64 -7.58 -0.77
N LEU A 89 -6.94 -6.95 -1.90
CA LEU A 89 -6.35 -5.65 -2.26
C LEU A 89 -6.61 -4.58 -1.21
N ALA A 90 -7.80 -4.59 -0.61
CA ALA A 90 -8.19 -3.67 0.46
C ALA A 90 -7.45 -3.94 1.78
N ALA A 91 -6.86 -5.13 1.96
CA ALA A 91 -6.06 -5.50 3.11
C ALA A 91 -4.56 -5.19 2.92
N LEU A 92 -4.14 -4.84 1.69
CA LEU A 92 -2.81 -4.30 1.50
C LEU A 92 -2.74 -2.95 2.20
N PRO A 93 -1.66 -2.68 2.95
CA PRO A 93 -1.53 -1.44 3.68
C PRO A 93 -1.54 -0.32 2.65
N THR A 94 -2.62 0.45 2.55
CA THR A 94 -2.62 1.65 1.69
C THR A 94 -1.46 2.50 2.19
N ALA A 95 -0.40 2.61 1.38
CA ALA A 95 0.66 3.54 1.69
C ALA A 95 -0.05 4.88 1.61
N VAL A 96 -0.31 5.47 2.79
CA VAL A 96 -0.68 6.88 2.90
C VAL A 96 0.30 7.60 2.01
N ALA A 97 -0.19 8.14 0.88
CA ALA A 97 0.57 9.02 0.03
C ALA A 97 0.96 10.21 0.91
N GLY A 98 2.18 10.15 1.42
CA GLY A 98 2.66 10.96 2.52
C GLY A 98 4.17 10.93 2.51
N GLN A 99 4.73 11.50 1.46
CA GLN A 99 6.02 12.19 1.42
C GLN A 99 6.04 13.08 0.17
#